data_AF-A0A973R8R0-F1
#
_entry.id   AF-A0A973R8R0-F1
#
_cell.length_a   1.000
_cell.length_b   1.000
_cell.length_c   1.000
_cell.angle_alpha   90.00
_cell.angle_beta   90.00
_cell.angle_gamma   90.00
#
_symmetry.space_group_name_H-M   'P 1'
#
loop_
_entity.id
_entity.type
_entity.pdbx_description
1 polymer ?
#
loop_
_entity_poly.entity_id
_entity_poly.type
_entity_poly.pdbx_seq_one_letter_code
_entity_poly.pdbx_strand_id
1 'polypeptide(L)'
;MSGEPTEIIATQTLLINSAANLSIHGNWIDERLGREMFDRLREADAHIYAQAFRRALSHPLWRTVLTLAIKIGQDSALDTMAGTLYERGGKELAEMYLNTGCPYLVRCASDWAAARGYVLIQRSGRGFPQWGLF
;
A
#
# COMPACT_ATOMS: atom_id res chain seq x y z
N MET A 1 1.86 -21.84 -22.32
CA MET A 1 1.31 -20.51 -21.94
C MET A 1 0.05 -20.74 -21.12
N SER A 2 0.12 -20.62 -19.79
CA SER A 2 -1.02 -20.44 -18.86
C SER A 2 -0.60 -20.52 -17.37
N GLY A 3 0.51 -19.88 -16.98
CA GLY A 3 0.97 -19.82 -15.57
C GLY A 3 0.50 -18.56 -14.81
N GLU A 4 0.13 -17.52 -15.56
CA GLU A 4 -0.23 -16.20 -15.06
C GLU A 4 -1.38 -16.19 -14.02
N PRO A 5 -2.48 -16.96 -14.19
CA PRO A 5 -3.55 -16.99 -13.18
C PRO A 5 -3.07 -17.52 -11.83
N THR A 6 -2.15 -18.49 -11.84
CA THR A 6 -1.60 -19.10 -10.61
C THR A 6 -0.66 -18.15 -9.90
N GLU A 7 0.18 -17.41 -10.63
CA GLU A 7 1.10 -16.43 -10.07
C GLU A 7 0.40 -15.22 -9.46
N ILE A 8 -0.70 -14.76 -10.07
CA ILE A 8 -1.54 -13.70 -9.50
C ILE A 8 -2.14 -14.15 -8.17
N ILE A 9 -2.66 -15.38 -8.09
CA ILE A 9 -3.23 -15.93 -6.85
C ILE A 9 -2.13 -16.07 -5.78
N ALA A 10 -0.97 -16.60 -6.14
CA ALA A 10 0.16 -16.74 -5.21
C ALA A 10 0.63 -15.39 -4.66
N THR A 11 0.75 -14.38 -5.53
CA THR A 11 1.12 -13.01 -5.14
C THR A 11 0.03 -12.36 -4.28
N GLN A 12 -1.24 -12.60 -4.58
CA GLN A 12 -2.36 -12.11 -3.76
C GLN A 12 -2.32 -12.71 -2.35
N THR A 13 -2.11 -14.03 -2.24
CA THR A 13 -1.95 -14.70 -0.95
C THR A 13 -0.74 -14.18 -0.20
N LEU A 14 0.39 -13.93 -0.89
CA LEU A 14 1.57 -13.33 -0.29
C LEU A 14 1.26 -11.94 0.28
N LEU A 15 0.63 -11.05 -0.50
CA LEU A 15 0.22 -9.72 -0.04
C LEU A 15 -0.65 -9.78 1.23
N ILE A 16 -1.63 -10.67 1.28
CA ILE A 16 -2.53 -10.80 2.44
C ILE A 16 -1.76 -11.32 3.67
N ASN A 17 -0.92 -12.33 3.50
CA ASN A 17 -0.12 -12.90 4.59
C ASN A 17 0.93 -11.90 5.10
N SER A 18 1.56 -11.14 4.20
CA SER A 18 2.49 -10.08 4.55
C SER A 18 1.80 -8.94 5.29
N ALA A 19 0.60 -8.55 4.85
CA ALA A 19 -0.21 -7.57 5.56
C ALA A 19 -0.61 -8.06 6.96
N ALA A 20 -0.89 -9.36 7.13
CA ALA A 20 -1.15 -9.94 8.46
C ALA A 20 0.10 -9.93 9.38
N ASN A 21 1.31 -9.88 8.80
CA ASN A 21 2.56 -9.72 9.55
C ASN A 21 2.95 -8.25 9.80
N LEU A 22 2.03 -7.30 9.58
CA LEU A 22 2.21 -5.90 9.97
C LEU A 22 1.34 -5.55 11.17
N SER A 23 1.92 -4.80 12.10
CA SER A 23 1.17 -4.09 13.13
C SER A 23 0.26 -3.02 12.54
N ILE A 24 -0.66 -2.49 13.34
CA ILE A 24 -1.54 -1.37 12.96
C ILE A 24 -0.78 -0.09 12.55
N HIS A 25 0.51 0.01 12.90
CA HIS A 25 1.37 1.14 12.55
C HIS A 25 2.25 0.88 11.32
N GLY A 26 2.17 -0.32 10.72
CA GLY A 26 3.00 -0.69 9.56
C GLY A 26 4.40 -1.18 9.91
N ASN A 27 4.69 -1.44 11.18
CA ASN A 27 5.91 -2.17 11.59
C ASN A 27 5.71 -3.67 11.42
N TRP A 28 6.73 -4.39 10.98
CA TRP A 28 6.73 -5.84 10.93
C TRP A 28 6.62 -6.45 12.33
N ILE A 29 5.79 -7.49 12.47
CA ILE A 29 5.63 -8.23 13.73
C ILE A 29 6.77 -9.26 13.86
N ASP A 30 6.96 -10.09 12.83
CA ASP A 30 8.15 -10.90 12.64
C ASP A 30 9.01 -10.26 11.53
N GLU A 31 10.11 -9.61 11.91
CA GLU A 31 10.99 -8.91 10.97
C GLU A 31 11.68 -9.85 9.98
N ARG A 32 12.05 -11.07 10.39
CA ARG A 32 12.75 -12.00 9.50
C ARG A 32 11.80 -12.49 8.42
N LEU A 33 10.62 -12.95 8.82
CA LEU A 33 9.57 -13.35 7.89
C LEU A 33 9.13 -12.16 7.03
N GLY A 34 9.03 -10.97 7.63
CA GLY A 34 8.71 -9.72 6.94
C GLY A 34 9.69 -9.43 5.82
N ARG A 35 11.00 -9.60 6.05
CA ARG A 35 12.05 -9.38 5.06
C ARG A 35 11.93 -10.32 3.87
N GLU A 36 11.79 -11.62 4.14
CA GLU A 36 11.58 -12.63 3.10
C GLU A 36 10.35 -12.32 2.24
N MET A 37 9.26 -11.88 2.87
CA MET A 37 8.03 -11.49 2.18
C MET A 37 8.18 -10.19 1.37
N PHE A 38 8.83 -9.19 1.95
CA PHE A 38 9.08 -7.89 1.32
C PHE A 38 9.91 -8.06 0.04
N ASP A 39 11.01 -8.81 0.12
CA ASP A 39 11.91 -9.01 -1.01
C ASP A 39 11.18 -9.72 -2.16
N ARG A 40 10.42 -10.78 -1.86
CA ARG A 40 9.59 -11.49 -2.84
C ARG A 40 8.53 -10.61 -3.50
N LEU A 41 7.86 -9.76 -2.72
CA LEU A 41 6.85 -8.84 -3.26
C LEU A 41 7.48 -7.73 -4.10
N ARG A 42 8.67 -7.25 -3.73
CA ARG A 42 9.39 -6.23 -4.48
C ARG A 42 9.92 -6.75 -5.81
N GLU A 43 10.30 -8.01 -5.86
CA GLU A 43 10.78 -8.72 -7.06
C GLU A 43 9.66 -9.26 -7.97
N ALA A 44 8.41 -9.24 -7.50
CA ALA A 44 7.28 -9.69 -8.30
C ALA A 44 7.13 -8.84 -9.57
N ASP A 45 6.78 -9.49 -10.68
CA ASP A 45 6.47 -8.80 -11.93
C ASP A 45 5.39 -7.74 -11.70
N ALA A 46 5.61 -6.55 -12.28
CA ALA A 46 4.77 -5.39 -12.04
C ALA A 46 3.31 -5.61 -12.43
N HIS A 47 3.06 -6.37 -13.50
CA HIS A 47 1.71 -6.69 -13.96
C HIS A 47 1.02 -7.68 -13.01
N ILE A 48 1.73 -8.74 -12.61
CA ILE A 48 1.25 -9.73 -11.64
C ILE A 48 0.93 -9.05 -10.30
N TYR A 49 1.85 -8.21 -9.80
CA TYR A 49 1.66 -7.46 -8.56
C TYR A 49 0.42 -6.56 -8.63
N ALA A 50 0.27 -5.77 -9.68
CA ALA A 50 -0.87 -4.85 -9.82
C ALA A 50 -2.22 -5.59 -9.81
N GLN A 51 -2.31 -6.72 -10.54
CA GLN A 51 -3.51 -7.54 -10.54
C GLN A 51 -3.79 -8.17 -9.17
N ALA A 52 -2.76 -8.74 -8.53
CA ALA A 52 -2.86 -9.36 -7.22
C ALA A 52 -3.25 -8.35 -6.13
N PHE A 53 -2.65 -7.16 -6.16
CA PHE A 53 -2.94 -6.04 -5.26
C PHE A 53 -4.40 -5.58 -5.36
N ARG A 54 -4.90 -5.37 -6.58
CA ARG A 54 -6.31 -5.01 -6.80
C ARG A 54 -7.26 -6.05 -6.20
N ARG A 55 -6.96 -7.34 -6.33
CA ARG A 55 -7.75 -8.42 -5.72
C ARG A 55 -7.64 -8.41 -4.19
N ALA A 56 -6.44 -8.23 -3.65
CA ALA A 56 -6.19 -8.19 -2.20
C ALA A 56 -6.96 -7.07 -1.49
N LEU A 57 -7.29 -5.98 -2.19
CA LEU A 57 -8.09 -4.88 -1.66
C LEU A 57 -9.56 -5.23 -1.38
N SER A 58 -10.04 -6.41 -1.78
CA SER A 58 -11.35 -6.93 -1.37
C SER A 58 -11.31 -7.65 -0.01
N HIS A 59 -10.11 -7.90 0.54
CA HIS A 59 -9.93 -8.59 1.82
C HIS A 59 -10.25 -7.65 3.01
N PRO A 60 -10.72 -8.17 4.17
CA PRO A 60 -10.93 -7.35 5.37
C PRO A 60 -9.69 -6.55 5.83
N LEU A 61 -8.49 -7.03 5.50
CA LEU A 61 -7.21 -6.36 5.80
C LEU A 61 -6.80 -5.28 4.78
N TRP A 62 -7.70 -4.80 3.92
CA TRP A 62 -7.36 -3.88 2.83
C TRP A 62 -6.56 -2.64 3.26
N ARG A 63 -6.80 -2.11 4.48
CA ARG A 63 -6.02 -0.98 5.01
C ARG A 63 -4.56 -1.36 5.24
N THR A 64 -4.31 -2.51 5.85
CA THR A 64 -2.97 -3.02 6.07
C THR A 64 -2.30 -3.46 4.77
N VAL A 65 -3.07 -3.91 3.78
CA VAL A 65 -2.59 -4.17 2.41
C VAL A 65 -2.13 -2.87 1.73
N LEU A 66 -2.83 -1.73 1.93
CA LEU A 66 -2.36 -0.43 1.44
C LEU A 66 -1.07 0.01 2.15
N THR A 67 -1.00 -0.16 3.47
CA THR A 67 0.21 0.10 4.25
C THR A 67 1.39 -0.72 3.72
N LEU A 68 1.19 -2.01 3.45
CA LEU A 68 2.19 -2.87 2.85
C LEU A 68 2.62 -2.36 1.47
N ALA A 69 1.68 -2.00 0.59
CA ALA A 69 2.00 -1.50 -0.74
C ALA A 69 2.86 -0.23 -0.71
N ILE A 70 2.63 0.67 0.26
CA ILE A 70 3.53 1.81 0.50
C ILE A 70 4.94 1.32 0.81
N LYS A 71 5.10 0.39 1.77
CA LYS A 71 6.42 -0.15 2.13
C LYS A 71 7.11 -0.80 0.95
N ILE A 72 6.39 -1.60 0.16
CA ILE A 72 6.93 -2.25 -1.03
C ILE A 72 7.39 -1.22 -2.07
N GLY A 73 6.62 -0.15 -2.26
CA GLY A 73 6.98 0.95 -3.15
C GLY A 73 6.99 0.60 -4.63
N GLN A 74 6.09 -0.29 -5.07
CA GLN A 74 5.93 -0.60 -6.50
C GLN A 74 4.99 0.38 -7.20
N ASP A 75 5.51 1.06 -8.23
CA ASP A 75 4.77 2.08 -9.00
C ASP A 75 3.50 1.55 -9.68
N SER A 76 3.47 0.26 -10.02
CA SER A 76 2.31 -0.41 -10.63
C SER A 76 1.05 -0.39 -9.73
N ALA A 77 1.20 -0.09 -8.44
CA ALA A 77 0.12 0.03 -7.48
C ALA A 77 -0.51 1.43 -7.41
N LEU A 78 0.19 2.47 -7.87
CA LEU A 78 -0.11 3.87 -7.56
C LEU A 78 -1.53 4.29 -7.98
N ASP A 79 -1.97 3.94 -9.19
CA ASP A 79 -3.30 4.28 -9.66
C ASP A 79 -4.41 3.56 -8.87
N THR A 80 -4.16 2.31 -8.48
CA THR A 80 -5.11 1.55 -7.66
C THR A 80 -5.18 2.12 -6.24
N MET A 81 -4.06 2.56 -5.69
CA MET A 81 -3.98 3.25 -4.39
C MET A 81 -4.73 4.59 -4.42
N ALA A 82 -4.46 5.42 -5.42
CA ALA A 82 -5.16 6.69 -5.62
C ALA A 82 -6.67 6.48 -5.78
N GLY A 83 -7.10 5.56 -6.65
CA GLY A 83 -8.51 5.21 -6.81
C GLY A 83 -9.16 4.77 -5.50
N THR A 84 -8.48 3.94 -4.71
CA THR A 84 -8.97 3.49 -3.40
C THR A 84 -9.23 4.63 -2.43
N LEU A 85 -8.36 5.65 -2.41
CA LEU A 85 -8.55 6.86 -1.60
C LEU A 85 -9.82 7.63 -2.01
N TYR A 86 -10.08 7.78 -3.30
CA TYR A 86 -11.25 8.48 -3.80
C TYR A 86 -12.56 7.71 -3.59
N GLU A 87 -12.54 6.39 -3.76
CA GLU A 87 -13.72 5.53 -3.68
C GLU A 87 -14.20 5.30 -2.24
N ARG A 88 -13.28 5.01 -1.32
CA ARG A 88 -13.62 4.58 0.04
C ARG A 88 -12.63 5.06 1.12
N GLY A 89 -11.75 5.99 0.75
CA GLY A 89 -10.79 6.56 1.69
C GLY A 89 -11.41 7.53 2.68
N GLY A 90 -10.59 7.95 3.63
CA GLY A 90 -10.95 8.91 4.66
C GLY A 90 -9.72 9.68 5.12
N LYS A 91 -9.89 10.56 6.11
CA LYS A 91 -8.82 11.42 6.63
C LYS A 91 -7.55 10.64 6.99
N GLU A 92 -7.69 9.50 7.66
CA GLU A 92 -6.56 8.65 8.07
C GLU A 92 -5.73 8.16 6.88
N LEU A 93 -6.38 7.74 5.79
CA LEU A 93 -5.69 7.27 4.60
C LEU A 93 -5.04 8.42 3.82
N ALA A 94 -5.75 9.55 3.71
CA ALA A 94 -5.18 10.76 3.10
C ALA A 94 -3.93 11.22 3.87
N GLU A 95 -4.00 11.24 5.20
CA GLU A 95 -2.85 11.58 6.06
C GLU A 95 -1.70 10.59 5.88
N MET A 96 -1.99 9.28 5.80
CA MET A 96 -0.97 8.28 5.49
C MET A 96 -0.29 8.61 4.16
N TYR A 97 -1.05 8.89 3.09
CA TYR A 97 -0.53 9.19 1.75
C TYR A 97 0.33 10.45 1.71
N LEU A 98 -0.09 11.50 2.41
CA LEU A 98 0.67 12.74 2.59
C LEU A 98 2.04 12.52 3.24
N ASN A 99 2.20 11.46 4.04
CA ASN A 99 3.41 11.16 4.80
C ASN A 99 4.24 10.01 4.21
N THR A 100 3.92 9.51 3.01
CA THR A 100 4.63 8.36 2.41
C THR A 100 5.99 8.68 1.82
N GLY A 101 6.25 9.94 1.46
CA GLY A 101 7.42 10.31 0.65
C GLY A 101 7.25 10.03 -0.87
N CYS A 102 6.13 9.45 -1.31
CA CYS A 102 5.81 9.27 -2.74
C CYS A 102 5.11 10.53 -3.29
N PRO A 103 5.72 11.30 -4.23
CA PRO A 103 5.13 12.55 -4.73
C PRO A 103 3.75 12.37 -5.36
N TYR A 104 3.51 11.23 -6.01
CA TYR A 104 2.22 10.92 -6.65
C TYR A 104 1.11 10.81 -5.59
N LEU A 105 1.32 9.99 -4.55
CA LEU A 105 0.33 9.79 -3.48
C LEU A 105 0.12 11.05 -2.65
N VAL A 106 1.18 11.83 -2.40
CA VAL A 106 1.10 13.13 -1.72
C VAL A 106 0.18 14.08 -2.48
N ARG A 107 0.33 14.17 -3.82
CA ARG A 107 -0.54 14.99 -4.66
C ARG A 107 -1.99 14.49 -4.60
N CYS A 108 -2.23 13.20 -4.84
CA CYS A 108 -3.59 12.65 -4.80
C CYS A 108 -4.28 12.88 -3.45
N ALA A 109 -3.56 12.77 -2.34
CA ALA A 109 -4.11 13.04 -1.01
C ALA A 109 -4.37 14.52 -0.74
N SER A 110 -3.53 15.40 -1.27
CA SER A 110 -3.74 16.85 -1.21
C SER A 110 -4.99 17.26 -1.98
N ASP A 111 -5.16 16.73 -3.20
CA ASP A 111 -6.33 16.98 -4.04
C ASP A 111 -7.61 16.44 -3.38
N TRP A 112 -7.55 15.21 -2.85
CA TRP A 112 -8.67 14.61 -2.11
C TRP A 112 -9.09 15.45 -0.90
N ALA A 113 -8.12 16.00 -0.16
CA ALA A 113 -8.35 16.82 1.02
C ALA A 113 -8.97 18.17 0.65
N ALA A 114 -8.44 18.84 -0.37
CA ALA A 114 -8.96 20.09 -0.89
C ALA A 114 -10.40 19.96 -1.40
N ALA A 115 -10.70 18.90 -2.14
CA ALA A 115 -12.04 18.60 -2.66
C ALA A 115 -13.09 18.39 -1.54
N ARG A 116 -12.65 18.16 -0.30
CA ARG A 116 -13.51 17.96 0.89
C ARG A 116 -13.42 19.11 1.89
N GLY A 117 -12.80 20.23 1.52
CA GLY A 117 -12.71 21.43 2.35
C GLY A 117 -11.73 21.30 3.53
N TYR A 118 -10.82 20.33 3.50
CA TYR A 118 -9.77 20.23 4.51
C TYR A 118 -8.63 21.21 4.23
N VAL A 119 -8.08 21.79 5.30
CA VAL A 119 -6.85 22.59 5.24
C VAL A 119 -5.69 21.72 5.71
N LEU A 120 -4.63 21.65 4.90
CA LEU A 120 -3.41 20.94 5.26
C LEU A 120 -2.56 21.82 6.18
N ILE A 121 -2.19 21.29 7.34
CA ILE A 121 -1.28 21.94 8.27
C ILE A 121 -0.06 21.05 8.42
N GLN A 122 1.11 21.53 8.04
CA GLN A 122 2.36 20.82 8.26
C GLN A 122 2.70 20.81 9.76
N ARG A 123 2.96 19.61 10.28
CA ARG A 123 3.47 19.38 11.63
C ARG A 123 4.54 18.31 11.54
N SER A 124 5.50 18.35 12.46
CA SER A 124 6.45 17.26 12.66
C SER A 124 5.68 15.98 12.99
N GLY A 125 5.67 15.03 12.06
CA GLY A 125 4.87 13.80 12.13
C GLY A 125 5.62 12.60 12.70
N ARG A 126 4.87 11.60 13.17
CA ARG A 126 5.36 10.29 13.67
C ARG A 126 5.65 9.32 12.51
N GLY A 127 6.32 8.21 12.80
CA GLY A 127 6.79 7.19 11.85
C GLY A 127 5.68 6.51 11.03
N PHE A 128 5.24 7.17 9.96
CA PHE A 128 4.38 6.59 8.93
C PHE A 128 5.19 5.65 8.03
N PRO A 129 4.52 4.64 7.41
CA PRO A 129 5.11 3.84 6.35
C PRO A 129 5.68 4.75 5.26
N GLN A 130 6.93 4.49 4.88
CA GLN A 130 7.63 5.24 3.85
C GLN A 130 7.70 4.42 2.56
N TRP A 131 7.63 5.13 1.43
CA TRP A 131 7.62 4.53 0.11
C TRP A 131 8.91 3.74 -0.14
N GLY A 132 8.75 2.45 -0.43
CA GLY A 132 9.88 1.56 -0.77
C GLY A 132 10.81 1.22 0.41
N LEU A 133 10.41 1.51 1.66
CA LEU A 133 11.21 1.23 2.84
C LEU A 133 10.68 0.03 3.66
N PHE A 134 11.61 -0.88 3.97
CA PHE A 134 11.38 -2.01 4.86
C PHE A 134 10.97 -1.58 6.26
#